data_AF-A0A154R475-F1
#
_entry.id   AF-A0A154R475-F1
#
_cell.length_a   1.000
_cell.length_b   1.000
_cell.length_c   1.000
_cell.angle_alpha   90.00
_cell.angle_beta   90.00
_cell.angle_gamma   90.00
#
_symmetry.space_group_name_H-M   'P 1'
#
loop_
_entity.id
_entity.type
_entity.pdbx_description
1 polymer ?
#
loop_
_entity_poly.entity_id
_entity_poly.type
_entity_poly.pdbx_seq_one_letter_code
_entity_poly.pdbx_strand_id
1 'polypeptide(L)'
;MKCWICRTEDAATREHLVKASDLKALFGKPSQAKPLFFNASNQRSPSRCRNVKVGSLKSDTLKFAHRICLTCNSKRTQPYDYAWEHGSRELRSAVSRLLEEGSFRANWLFPYDTQRRMVHMHLYFTKLFGCLLVEGDIPIDVAPFAKALSEGQPHPHIYLAFGYFPLPVVAAGGSDVNTDQLQLNGQVAFASWLYHVGDLAVKVMYARPGEQREGLKAAWHPRIGAKRLNFSRFGDCRVGAR
;
A
#
# COMPACT_ATOMS: atom_id res chain seq x y z
N MET A 1 1.96 24.04 6.51
CA MET A 1 2.96 23.14 5.88
C MET A 1 2.59 22.94 4.42
N LYS A 2 3.59 22.86 3.54
CA LYS A 2 3.39 22.58 2.12
C LYS A 2 3.14 21.10 1.88
N CYS A 3 2.39 20.78 0.82
CA CYS A 3 2.17 19.41 0.39
C CYS A 3 3.48 18.76 -0.05
N TRP A 4 3.81 17.57 0.48
CA TRP A 4 5.07 16.89 0.16
C TRP A 4 5.17 16.46 -1.31
N ILE A 5 4.04 16.27 -2.01
CA ILE A 5 3.98 15.85 -3.41
C ILE A 5 4.31 17.01 -4.37
N CYS A 6 3.61 18.15 -4.26
CA CYS A 6 3.82 19.26 -5.20
C CYS A 6 4.76 20.35 -4.67
N ARG A 7 4.96 20.44 -3.35
CA ARG A 7 5.73 21.49 -2.65
C ARG A 7 5.27 22.94 -2.90
N THR A 8 4.16 23.16 -3.63
CA THR A 8 3.63 24.48 -3.99
C THR A 8 2.43 24.88 -3.13
N GLU A 9 1.43 24.01 -3.07
CA GLU A 9 0.15 24.25 -2.38
C GLU A 9 0.20 23.85 -0.90
N ASP A 10 -0.67 24.47 -0.10
CA ASP A 10 -0.81 24.14 1.31
C ASP A 10 -1.53 22.80 1.50
N ALA A 11 -1.03 22.04 2.47
CA ALA A 11 -1.54 20.74 2.83
C ALA A 11 -2.87 20.86 3.61
N ALA A 12 -4.00 20.72 2.91
CA ALA A 12 -5.33 20.95 3.49
C ALA A 12 -6.15 19.67 3.76
N THR A 13 -5.85 18.56 3.06
CA THR A 13 -6.65 17.32 3.11
C THR A 13 -5.83 16.17 3.69
N ARG A 14 -6.51 15.15 4.24
CA ARG A 14 -5.84 13.93 4.72
C ARG A 14 -6.13 12.77 3.80
N GLU A 15 -5.13 11.93 3.59
CA GLU A 15 -5.26 10.71 2.81
C GLU A 15 -5.72 9.54 3.68
N HIS A 16 -6.47 8.59 3.12
CA HIS A 16 -6.87 7.40 3.88
C HIS A 16 -5.74 6.37 3.96
N LEU A 17 -5.58 5.73 5.12
CA LEU A 17 -4.63 4.63 5.34
C LEU A 17 -4.99 3.39 4.51
N VAL A 18 -6.30 3.14 4.38
CA VAL A 18 -6.91 2.09 3.56
C VAL A 18 -7.95 2.75 2.67
N LYS A 19 -8.04 2.35 1.41
CA LYS A 19 -9.05 2.90 0.49
C LYS A 19 -10.45 2.80 1.09
N ALA A 20 -11.18 3.91 1.14
CA ALA A 20 -12.51 3.94 1.76
C ALA A 20 -13.53 3.00 1.07
N SER A 21 -13.40 2.79 -0.26
CA SER A 21 -14.24 1.84 -1.00
C SER A 21 -13.94 0.38 -0.64
N ASP A 22 -12.69 0.05 -0.33
CA ASP A 22 -12.31 -1.27 0.18
C ASP A 22 -12.92 -1.53 1.56
N LEU A 23 -12.82 -0.55 2.47
CA LEU A 23 -13.46 -0.64 3.79
C LEU A 23 -14.98 -0.79 3.68
N LYS A 24 -15.61 -0.05 2.75
CA LYS A 24 -17.05 -0.17 2.49
C LYS A 24 -17.42 -1.55 1.94
N ALA A 25 -16.59 -2.12 1.07
CA ALA A 25 -16.83 -3.43 0.49
C ALA A 25 -16.70 -4.56 1.54
N LEU A 26 -15.77 -4.45 2.48
CA LEU A 26 -15.58 -5.45 3.53
C LEU A 26 -16.58 -5.31 4.69
N PHE A 27 -16.78 -4.09 5.19
CA PHE A 27 -17.51 -3.85 6.45
C PHE A 27 -18.90 -3.27 6.23
N GLY A 28 -19.29 -2.98 4.98
CA GLY A 28 -20.57 -2.35 4.66
C GLY A 28 -20.62 -0.89 5.11
N LYS A 29 -21.67 -0.53 5.86
CA LYS A 29 -21.87 0.82 6.42
C LYS A 29 -21.72 0.76 7.95
N PRO A 30 -20.53 1.06 8.50
CA PRO A 30 -20.32 1.21 9.93
C PRO A 30 -21.22 2.29 10.51
N SER A 31 -21.67 2.09 11.75
CA SER A 31 -22.45 3.06 12.52
C SER A 31 -22.00 3.04 13.98
N GLN A 32 -22.51 3.95 14.81
CA GLN A 32 -22.23 3.90 16.26
C GLN A 32 -22.77 2.60 16.91
N ALA A 33 -23.88 2.06 16.39
CA ALA A 33 -24.45 0.79 16.86
C ALA A 33 -23.70 -0.44 16.34
N LYS A 34 -23.06 -0.33 15.16
CA LYS A 34 -22.25 -1.39 14.55
C LYS A 34 -20.91 -0.81 14.08
N PRO A 35 -19.97 -0.51 15.01
CA PRO A 35 -18.70 0.10 14.65
C PRO A 35 -17.79 -0.94 14.00
N LEU A 36 -16.88 -0.47 13.16
CA LEU A 36 -15.69 -1.25 12.79
C LEU A 36 -14.60 -1.02 13.85
N PHE A 37 -13.69 -1.97 14.02
CA PHE A 37 -12.55 -1.82 14.91
C PHE A 37 -11.29 -1.61 14.09
N PHE A 38 -10.60 -0.51 14.33
CA PHE A 38 -9.35 -0.18 13.69
C PHE A 38 -8.19 -0.45 14.65
N ASN A 39 -7.23 -1.27 14.23
CA ASN A 39 -6.00 -1.47 14.99
C ASN A 39 -5.09 -0.27 14.78
N ALA A 40 -5.04 0.62 15.77
CA ALA A 40 -4.07 1.70 15.79
C ALA A 40 -2.79 1.20 16.48
N SER A 41 -1.64 1.28 15.79
CA SER A 41 -0.35 1.10 16.45
C SER A 41 -0.10 2.32 17.35
N ASN A 42 0.23 2.07 18.61
CA ASN A 42 0.67 3.13 19.50
C ASN A 42 2.18 3.28 19.32
N GLN A 43 2.63 4.28 18.57
CA GLN A 43 4.06 4.54 18.33
C GLN A 43 4.89 4.65 19.63
N ARG A 44 4.26 4.94 20.78
CA ARG A 44 4.93 5.01 22.09
C ARG A 44 5.09 3.66 22.80
N SER A 45 4.45 2.60 22.31
CA SER A 45 4.57 1.25 22.88
C SER A 45 4.21 0.20 21.81
N PRO A 46 5.22 -0.39 21.13
CA PRO A 46 5.04 -1.37 20.04
C PRO A 46 4.23 -2.61 20.44
N SER A 47 4.07 -2.87 21.75
CA SER A 47 3.40 -4.04 22.30
C SER A 47 1.90 -3.85 22.60
N ARG A 48 1.31 -2.70 22.27
CA ARG A 48 -0.15 -2.47 22.42
C ARG A 48 -0.77 -1.85 21.18
N CYS A 49 -1.14 -2.70 20.21
CA CYS A 49 -2.18 -2.35 19.25
C CYS A 49 -3.50 -2.16 20.02
N ARG A 50 -4.15 -1.00 19.85
CA ARG A 50 -5.48 -0.76 20.45
C ARG A 50 -6.54 -0.85 19.37
N ASN A 51 -7.54 -1.69 19.60
CA ASN A 51 -8.77 -1.73 18.82
C ASN A 51 -9.57 -0.46 19.09
N VAL A 52 -9.50 0.52 18.20
CA VAL A 52 -10.26 1.77 18.25
C VAL A 52 -11.60 1.57 17.56
N LYS A 53 -12.70 1.88 18.25
CA LYS A 53 -14.04 1.87 17.65
C LYS A 53 -14.17 3.01 16.64
N VAL A 54 -14.56 2.67 15.41
CA VAL A 54 -14.78 3.63 14.34
C VAL A 54 -16.21 3.46 13.79
N GLY A 55 -17.07 4.43 14.11
CA GLY A 55 -18.47 4.42 13.71
C GLY A 55 -18.75 5.01 12.33
N SER A 56 -17.72 5.41 11.57
CA SER A 56 -17.87 6.01 10.23
C SER A 56 -16.61 5.82 9.39
N LEU A 57 -16.79 5.46 8.11
CA LEU A 57 -15.68 5.36 7.14
C LEU A 57 -15.03 6.71 6.82
N LYS A 58 -15.68 7.83 7.16
CA LYS A 58 -15.11 9.17 7.02
C LYS A 58 -14.28 9.58 8.23
N SER A 59 -14.19 8.73 9.25
CA SER A 59 -13.46 9.01 10.47
C SER A 59 -12.01 9.35 10.18
N ASP A 60 -11.50 10.31 10.94
CA ASP A 60 -10.13 10.76 10.87
C ASP A 60 -9.13 9.74 11.39
N THR A 61 -9.59 8.77 12.19
CA THR A 61 -8.80 7.62 12.64
C THR A 61 -8.35 6.73 11.48
N LEU A 62 -9.03 6.78 10.34
CA LEU A 62 -8.73 5.98 9.14
C LEU A 62 -7.86 6.75 8.13
N LYS A 63 -7.31 7.90 8.53
CA LYS A 63 -6.54 8.79 7.67
C LYS A 63 -5.18 9.07 8.30
N PHE A 64 -4.19 9.31 7.45
CA PHE A 64 -2.91 9.87 7.85
C PHE A 64 -3.13 11.18 8.61
N ALA A 65 -2.40 11.38 9.71
CA ALA A 65 -2.32 12.65 10.40
C ALA A 65 -1.68 13.72 9.50
N HIS A 66 -0.67 13.33 8.71
CA HIS A 66 -0.07 14.21 7.72
C HIS A 66 -1.08 14.58 6.61
N ARG A 67 -0.95 15.80 6.08
CA ARG A 67 -1.86 16.38 5.09
C ARG A 67 -1.21 16.55 3.74
N ILE A 68 -1.99 16.43 2.67
CA ILE A 68 -1.62 16.79 1.30
C ILE A 68 -2.63 17.78 0.71
N CYS A 69 -2.23 18.55 -0.31
CA CYS A 69 -3.12 19.52 -0.92
C CYS A 69 -4.27 18.82 -1.67
N LEU A 70 -5.39 19.53 -1.84
CA LEU A 70 -6.57 19.00 -2.51
C LEU A 70 -6.25 18.58 -3.96
N THR A 71 -5.47 19.37 -4.69
CA THR A 71 -5.12 19.09 -6.08
C THR A 71 -4.35 17.78 -6.22
N CYS A 72 -3.36 17.55 -5.34
CA CYS A 72 -2.61 16.30 -5.32
C CYS A 72 -3.48 15.11 -4.90
N ASN A 73 -4.32 15.30 -3.89
CA ASN A 73 -5.14 14.22 -3.34
C ASN A 73 -6.35 13.85 -4.21
N SER A 74 -6.76 14.74 -5.10
CA SER A 74 -7.85 14.51 -6.05
C SER A 74 -7.30 14.42 -7.47
N LYS A 75 -7.38 15.50 -8.25
CA LYS A 75 -7.09 15.54 -9.69
C LYS A 75 -5.79 14.82 -10.09
N ARG A 76 -4.69 14.98 -9.34
CA ARG A 76 -3.39 14.40 -9.69
C ARG A 76 -3.31 12.89 -9.49
N THR A 77 -3.79 12.39 -8.35
CA THR A 77 -3.62 10.97 -7.96
C THR A 77 -4.90 10.13 -8.10
N GLN A 78 -6.03 10.75 -8.42
CA GLN A 78 -7.31 10.07 -8.63
C GLN A 78 -7.25 8.94 -9.69
N PRO A 79 -6.54 9.08 -10.83
CA PRO A 79 -6.38 7.96 -11.76
C PRO A 79 -5.70 6.73 -11.14
N TYR A 80 -4.84 6.94 -10.14
CA TYR A 80 -4.15 5.89 -9.38
C TYR A 80 -5.11 5.24 -8.38
N ASP A 81 -5.88 6.06 -7.66
CA ASP A 81 -6.92 5.61 -6.74
C ASP A 81 -7.96 4.73 -7.45
N TYR A 82 -8.38 5.11 -8.66
CA TYR A 82 -9.31 4.31 -9.47
C TYR A 82 -8.72 3.01 -9.99
N ALA A 83 -7.43 2.99 -10.33
CA ALA A 83 -6.76 1.76 -10.75
C ALA A 83 -6.72 0.75 -9.60
N TRP A 84 -6.35 1.17 -8.39
CA TRP A 84 -6.39 0.28 -7.23
C TRP A 84 -7.82 -0.11 -6.85
N GLU A 85 -8.79 0.82 -6.88
CA GLU A 85 -10.19 0.50 -6.55
C GLU A 85 -10.76 -0.62 -7.42
N HIS A 86 -10.50 -0.57 -8.73
CA HIS A 86 -10.85 -1.67 -9.63
C HIS A 86 -10.01 -2.92 -9.32
N GLY A 87 -8.69 -2.78 -9.26
CA GLY A 87 -7.76 -3.90 -9.06
C GLY A 87 -8.05 -4.69 -7.80
N SER A 88 -8.22 -4.01 -6.66
CA SER A 88 -8.59 -4.59 -5.37
C SER A 88 -9.88 -5.39 -5.46
N ARG A 89 -10.92 -4.87 -6.11
CA ARG A 89 -12.21 -5.54 -6.23
C ARG A 89 -12.07 -6.87 -6.98
N GLU A 90 -11.46 -6.84 -8.16
CA GLU A 90 -11.30 -8.04 -8.99
C GLU A 90 -10.38 -9.06 -8.31
N LEU A 91 -9.24 -8.61 -7.75
CA LEU A 91 -8.31 -9.47 -7.02
C LEU A 91 -8.96 -10.13 -5.81
N ARG A 92 -9.73 -9.37 -5.00
CA ARG A 92 -10.46 -9.92 -3.84
C ARG A 92 -11.47 -10.98 -4.24
N SER A 93 -12.20 -10.78 -5.34
CA SER A 93 -13.16 -11.79 -5.82
C SER A 93 -12.50 -13.05 -6.37
N ALA A 94 -11.20 -13.01 -6.68
CA ALA A 94 -10.48 -14.11 -7.30
C ALA A 94 -9.46 -14.80 -6.37
N VAL A 95 -9.34 -14.42 -5.10
CA VAL A 95 -8.26 -14.88 -4.19
C VAL A 95 -8.09 -16.40 -4.19
N SER A 96 -9.17 -17.19 -4.06
CA SER A 96 -9.08 -18.65 -4.06
C SER A 96 -8.47 -19.20 -5.35
N ARG A 97 -8.93 -18.72 -6.51
CA ARG A 97 -8.38 -19.09 -7.82
C ARG A 97 -6.93 -18.67 -7.97
N LEU A 98 -6.59 -17.47 -7.49
CA LEU A 98 -5.22 -16.93 -7.58
C LEU A 98 -4.23 -17.69 -6.71
N LEU A 99 -4.67 -18.18 -5.55
CA LEU A 99 -3.87 -19.07 -4.70
C LEU A 99 -3.55 -20.39 -5.39
N GLU A 100 -4.53 -20.99 -6.06
CA GLU A 100 -4.34 -22.24 -6.82
C GLU A 100 -3.42 -22.04 -8.03
N GLU A 101 -3.60 -20.96 -8.78
CA GLU A 101 -2.79 -20.65 -9.97
C GLU A 101 -1.39 -20.09 -9.64
N GLY A 102 -1.18 -19.60 -8.42
CA GLY A 102 0.06 -18.97 -7.95
C GLY A 102 0.45 -17.67 -8.69
N SER A 103 -0.40 -17.20 -9.61
CA SER A 103 -0.09 -16.07 -10.48
C SER A 103 -1.34 -15.55 -11.21
N PHE A 104 -1.26 -14.36 -11.79
CA PHE A 104 -2.28 -13.83 -12.69
C PHE A 104 -1.66 -13.00 -13.80
N ARG A 105 -2.42 -12.82 -14.89
CA ARG A 105 -2.05 -11.91 -15.98
C ARG A 105 -2.68 -10.55 -15.74
N ALA A 106 -1.93 -9.46 -15.89
CA ALA A 106 -2.49 -8.14 -15.66
C ALA A 106 -3.56 -7.74 -16.68
N ASN A 107 -3.57 -8.34 -17.88
CA ASN A 107 -4.60 -8.06 -18.89
C ASN A 107 -5.97 -8.67 -18.54
N TRP A 108 -6.01 -9.68 -17.67
CA TRP A 108 -7.26 -10.12 -17.04
C TRP A 108 -7.78 -9.04 -16.08
N LEU A 109 -6.87 -8.43 -15.31
CA LEU A 109 -7.22 -7.37 -14.36
C LEU A 109 -7.63 -6.05 -15.05
N PHE A 110 -6.94 -5.71 -16.15
CA PHE A 110 -7.17 -4.47 -16.90
C PHE A 110 -7.15 -4.77 -18.40
N PRO A 111 -8.30 -5.17 -18.98
CA PRO A 111 -8.42 -5.35 -20.42
C PRO A 111 -8.14 -4.04 -21.16
N TYR A 112 -7.50 -4.12 -22.33
CA TYR A 112 -7.26 -3.01 -23.28
C TYR A 112 -6.31 -1.87 -22.86
N ASP A 113 -6.08 -1.63 -21.56
CA ASP A 113 -5.18 -0.55 -21.07
C ASP A 113 -4.24 -1.05 -19.95
N THR A 114 -3.77 -2.29 -20.08
CA THR A 114 -3.05 -3.01 -19.04
C THR A 114 -1.82 -2.26 -18.54
N GLN A 115 -0.97 -1.77 -19.45
CA GLN A 115 0.30 -1.15 -19.07
C GLN A 115 0.06 0.10 -18.22
N ARG A 116 -0.81 1.00 -18.69
CA ARG A 116 -1.10 2.26 -17.98
C ARG A 116 -1.77 2.01 -16.65
N ARG A 117 -2.76 1.11 -16.59
CA ARG A 117 -3.48 0.80 -15.35
C ARG A 117 -2.60 0.14 -14.30
N MET A 118 -1.68 -0.72 -14.71
CA MET A 118 -0.69 -1.29 -13.80
C MET A 118 0.29 -0.23 -13.28
N VAL A 119 0.75 0.70 -14.12
CA VAL A 119 1.54 1.87 -13.67
C VAL A 119 0.75 2.72 -12.67
N HIS A 120 -0.54 2.96 -12.93
CA HIS A 120 -1.40 3.69 -12.00
C HIS A 120 -1.55 2.95 -10.66
N MET A 121 -1.68 1.63 -10.67
CA MET A 121 -1.73 0.84 -9.43
C MET A 121 -0.39 0.90 -8.68
N HIS A 122 0.75 0.88 -9.38
CA HIS A 122 2.06 1.13 -8.78
C HIS A 122 2.14 2.50 -8.10
N LEU A 123 1.63 3.54 -8.76
CA LEU A 123 1.62 4.89 -8.25
C LEU A 123 0.67 5.08 -7.07
N TYR A 124 -0.41 4.31 -6.99
CA TYR A 124 -1.27 4.27 -5.80
C TYR A 124 -0.46 3.84 -4.56
N PHE A 125 0.26 2.73 -4.65
CA PHE A 125 1.11 2.27 -3.54
C PHE A 125 2.30 3.20 -3.30
N THR A 126 2.84 3.84 -4.34
CA THR A 126 3.87 4.89 -4.20
C THR A 126 3.35 6.09 -3.38
N LYS A 127 2.10 6.51 -3.60
CA LYS A 127 1.43 7.58 -2.84
C LYS A 127 1.31 7.21 -1.36
N LEU A 128 0.73 6.03 -1.07
CA LEU A 128 0.54 5.57 0.31
C LEU A 128 1.86 5.38 1.04
N PHE A 129 2.85 4.75 0.39
CA PHE A 129 4.16 4.56 0.97
C PHE A 129 4.85 5.91 1.26
N GLY A 130 4.79 6.88 0.34
CA GLY A 130 5.29 8.22 0.60
C GLY A 130 4.61 8.92 1.79
N CYS A 131 3.30 8.75 1.96
CA CYS A 131 2.60 9.24 3.16
C CYS A 131 3.11 8.57 4.45
N LEU A 132 3.36 7.26 4.43
CA LEU A 132 3.94 6.54 5.56
C LEU A 132 5.35 7.04 5.91
N LEU A 133 6.18 7.31 4.90
CA LEU A 133 7.53 7.84 5.11
C LEU A 133 7.49 9.21 5.80
N VAL A 134 6.63 10.11 5.32
CA VAL A 134 6.49 11.47 5.90
C VAL A 134 5.88 11.42 7.30
N GLU A 135 4.89 10.56 7.55
CA GLU A 135 4.25 10.45 8.85
C GLU A 135 5.13 9.78 9.91
N GLY A 136 5.93 8.78 9.51
CA GLY A 136 6.86 8.08 10.38
C GLY A 136 8.24 8.72 10.50
N ASP A 137 8.48 9.85 9.84
CA ASP A 137 9.81 10.50 9.73
C ASP A 137 10.93 9.51 9.32
N ILE A 138 10.61 8.64 8.37
CA ILE A 138 11.52 7.58 7.93
C ILE A 138 12.57 8.19 7.00
N PRO A 139 13.88 7.95 7.20
CA PRO A 139 14.96 8.62 6.46
C PRO A 139 15.15 8.04 5.04
N ILE A 140 14.10 8.13 4.22
CA ILE A 140 14.08 7.87 2.78
C ILE A 140 13.65 9.18 2.11
N ASP A 141 14.43 9.67 1.15
CA ASP A 141 14.08 10.88 0.41
C ASP A 141 12.77 10.68 -0.36
N VAL A 142 11.78 11.54 -0.07
CA VAL A 142 10.46 11.53 -0.69
C VAL A 142 10.40 12.35 -1.99
N ALA A 143 11.46 13.08 -2.36
CA ALA A 143 11.49 13.85 -3.60
C ALA A 143 11.33 12.98 -4.87
N PRO A 144 11.97 11.80 -4.99
CA PRO A 144 11.75 10.89 -6.11
C PRO A 144 10.31 10.34 -6.16
N PHE A 145 9.67 10.11 -5.01
CA PHE A 145 8.26 9.71 -4.91
C PHE A 145 7.34 10.82 -5.42
N ALA A 146 7.55 12.05 -4.96
CA ALA A 146 6.82 13.23 -5.40
C ALA A 146 6.93 13.45 -6.92
N LYS A 147 8.12 13.25 -7.49
CA LYS A 147 8.39 13.31 -8.92
C LYS A 147 7.61 12.22 -9.67
N ALA A 148 7.73 10.96 -9.25
CA ALA A 148 7.01 9.82 -9.85
C ALA A 148 5.50 10.04 -9.91
N LEU A 149 4.90 10.52 -8.81
CA LEU A 149 3.47 10.84 -8.72
C LEU A 149 3.05 11.99 -9.64
N SER A 150 3.90 13.00 -9.78
CA SER A 150 3.62 14.20 -10.58
C SER A 150 3.77 13.97 -12.07
N GLU A 151 4.73 13.14 -12.47
CA GLU A 151 5.02 12.80 -13.87
C GLU A 151 4.24 11.58 -14.37
N GLY A 152 3.56 10.86 -13.47
CA GLY A 152 2.86 9.61 -13.82
C GLY A 152 3.79 8.48 -14.22
N GLN A 153 5.02 8.48 -13.70
CA GLN A 153 6.06 7.51 -14.04
C GLN A 153 6.36 6.57 -12.87
N PRO A 154 6.61 5.26 -13.12
CA PRO A 154 6.96 4.32 -12.07
C PRO A 154 8.13 4.79 -11.22
N HIS A 155 7.97 4.75 -9.89
CA HIS A 155 9.09 4.96 -8.98
C HIS A 155 10.10 3.80 -9.12
N PRO A 156 11.38 4.07 -9.42
CA PRO A 156 12.35 3.05 -9.83
C PRO A 156 12.71 2.04 -8.75
N HIS A 157 12.48 2.37 -7.48
CA HIS A 157 12.88 1.57 -6.33
C HIS A 157 11.70 1.00 -5.56
N ILE A 158 10.47 1.12 -6.06
CA ILE A 158 9.28 0.53 -5.42
C ILE A 158 8.91 -0.76 -6.14
N TYR A 159 8.61 -1.80 -5.39
CA TYR A 159 8.23 -3.11 -5.90
C TYR A 159 6.99 -3.59 -5.17
N LEU A 160 6.11 -4.31 -5.87
CA LEU A 160 4.88 -4.84 -5.30
C LEU A 160 4.88 -6.36 -5.39
N ALA A 161 4.65 -7.06 -4.29
CA ALA A 161 4.26 -8.46 -4.32
C ALA A 161 2.79 -8.59 -3.95
N PHE A 162 2.03 -9.34 -4.74
CA PHE A 162 0.61 -9.61 -4.49
C PHE A 162 0.47 -10.97 -3.82
N GLY A 163 -0.51 -11.09 -2.93
CA GLY A 163 -0.66 -12.34 -2.22
C GLY A 163 -1.88 -12.43 -1.35
N TYR A 164 -1.96 -13.59 -0.72
CA TYR A 164 -2.96 -13.93 0.28
C TYR A 164 -2.35 -13.82 1.67
N PHE A 165 -2.97 -13.08 2.57
CA PHE A 165 -2.57 -13.00 3.97
C PHE A 165 -3.73 -13.46 4.86
N PRO A 166 -3.70 -14.72 5.36
CA PRO A 166 -4.81 -15.26 6.14
C PRO A 166 -4.93 -14.50 7.45
N LEU A 167 -6.10 -13.91 7.68
CA LEU A 167 -6.42 -13.29 8.96
C LEU A 167 -7.45 -14.13 9.74
N PRO A 168 -7.32 -14.21 11.07
CA PRO A 168 -8.32 -14.90 11.90
C PRO A 168 -9.66 -14.16 11.93
N VAL A 169 -9.67 -12.89 11.53
CA VAL A 169 -10.86 -12.02 11.48
C VAL A 169 -10.80 -11.15 10.22
N VAL A 170 -11.96 -10.78 9.69
CA VAL A 170 -12.03 -9.82 8.58
C VAL A 170 -11.44 -8.49 9.05
N ALA A 171 -10.30 -8.09 8.49
CA ALA A 171 -9.63 -6.83 8.79
C ALA A 171 -9.12 -6.16 7.51
N ALA A 172 -8.76 -4.89 7.61
CA ALA A 172 -8.04 -4.16 6.59
C ALA A 172 -7.13 -3.13 7.24
N GLY A 173 -5.99 -2.85 6.62
CA GLY A 173 -4.97 -2.00 7.22
C GLY A 173 -3.63 -2.14 6.53
N GLY A 174 -2.58 -1.75 7.24
CA GLY A 174 -1.23 -2.14 6.90
C GLY A 174 -0.39 -2.40 8.14
N SER A 175 0.75 -3.07 7.95
CA SER A 175 1.77 -3.19 8.98
C SER A 175 2.45 -1.84 9.23
N ASP A 176 3.26 -1.75 10.28
CA ASP A 176 4.29 -0.71 10.34
C ASP A 176 5.28 -0.89 9.17
N VAL A 177 5.98 0.19 8.80
CA VAL A 177 7.06 0.11 7.81
C VAL A 177 8.27 -0.52 8.49
N ASN A 178 8.67 -1.70 8.02
CA ASN A 178 9.87 -2.37 8.50
C ASN A 178 11.08 -1.93 7.66
N THR A 179 12.04 -1.28 8.29
CA THR A 179 13.35 -0.94 7.73
C THR A 179 14.38 -1.97 8.21
N ASP A 180 14.38 -3.16 7.62
CA ASP A 180 15.36 -4.19 7.97
C ASP A 180 16.78 -3.71 7.61
N GLN A 181 17.67 -3.67 8.59
CA GLN A 181 19.03 -3.09 8.55
C GLN A 181 19.06 -1.56 8.40
N LEU A 182 19.09 -0.94 9.57
CA LEU A 182 19.63 0.40 9.77
C LEU A 182 21.15 0.37 9.51
N GLN A 183 21.58 1.23 8.58
CA GLN A 183 22.88 1.92 8.54
C GLN A 183 24.09 1.21 7.92
N LEU A 184 24.26 1.43 6.62
CA LEU A 184 25.51 2.04 6.15
C LEU A 184 25.23 3.55 6.00
N ASN A 185 25.83 4.38 6.85
CA ASN A 185 25.79 5.85 6.79
C ASN A 185 24.41 6.52 7.00
N GLY A 186 23.53 5.97 7.85
CA GLY A 186 22.25 6.63 8.19
C GLY A 186 21.18 6.58 7.10
N GLN A 187 21.40 5.83 6.01
CA GLN A 187 20.43 5.69 4.91
C GLN A 187 19.74 4.33 4.93
N VAL A 188 18.43 4.32 4.63
CA VAL A 188 17.66 3.08 4.49
C VAL A 188 17.91 2.48 3.11
N ALA A 189 18.49 1.27 3.06
CA ALA A 189 18.73 0.55 1.82
C ALA A 189 17.51 -0.26 1.36
N PHE A 190 16.74 -0.77 2.32
CA PHE A 190 15.54 -1.55 2.11
C PHE A 190 14.46 -1.20 3.14
N ALA A 191 13.22 -1.11 2.70
CA ALA A 191 12.06 -1.00 3.57
C ALA A 191 10.91 -1.81 2.99
N SER A 192 10.05 -2.34 3.86
CA SER A 192 8.85 -3.05 3.43
C SER A 192 7.64 -2.71 4.27
N TRP A 193 6.47 -2.74 3.64
CA TRP A 193 5.19 -2.45 4.22
C TRP A 193 4.15 -3.40 3.64
N LEU A 194 3.37 -4.05 4.51
CA LEU A 194 2.29 -4.93 4.08
C LEU A 194 0.97 -4.16 4.14
N TYR A 195 0.31 -3.99 3.00
CA TYR A 195 -1.07 -3.51 2.89
C TYR A 195 -2.02 -4.70 2.73
N HIS A 196 -3.21 -4.66 3.33
CA HIS A 196 -4.19 -5.74 3.20
C HIS A 196 -5.63 -5.26 3.33
N VAL A 197 -6.53 -5.98 2.63
CA VAL A 197 -7.98 -5.77 2.59
C VAL A 197 -8.65 -7.14 2.59
N GLY A 198 -9.14 -7.56 3.75
CA GLY A 198 -9.52 -8.95 3.98
C GLY A 198 -8.27 -9.81 3.84
N ASP A 199 -8.39 -10.91 3.11
CA ASP A 199 -7.24 -11.79 2.89
C ASP A 199 -6.39 -11.40 1.67
N LEU A 200 -6.79 -10.40 0.86
CA LEU A 200 -5.93 -9.87 -0.19
C LEU A 200 -4.87 -8.97 0.43
N ALA A 201 -3.61 -9.21 0.09
CA ALA A 201 -2.49 -8.41 0.55
C ALA A 201 -1.55 -7.98 -0.58
N VAL A 202 -0.92 -6.83 -0.38
CA VAL A 202 0.13 -6.29 -1.23
C VAL A 202 1.31 -5.90 -0.35
N LYS A 203 2.45 -6.57 -0.54
CA LYS A 203 3.70 -6.19 0.10
C LYS A 203 4.40 -5.15 -0.78
N VAL A 204 4.48 -3.92 -0.30
CA VAL A 204 5.23 -2.83 -0.91
C VAL A 204 6.66 -2.88 -0.39
N MET A 205 7.63 -2.84 -1.29
CA MET A 205 9.05 -2.89 -0.96
C MET A 205 9.77 -1.72 -1.61
N TYR A 206 10.50 -0.95 -0.81
CA TYR A 206 11.50 -0.02 -1.28
C TYR A 206 12.86 -0.72 -1.26
N ALA A 207 13.59 -0.70 -2.37
CA ALA A 207 14.90 -1.32 -2.48
C ALA A 207 15.83 -0.50 -3.37
N ARG A 208 16.98 -0.10 -2.83
CA ARG A 208 18.03 0.57 -3.61
C ARG A 208 18.67 -0.39 -4.63
N PRO A 209 19.32 0.15 -5.68
CA PRO A 209 20.08 -0.67 -6.62
C PRO A 209 21.11 -1.56 -5.89
N GLY A 210 21.14 -2.85 -6.22
CA GLY A 210 22.04 -3.84 -5.61
C GLY A 210 21.42 -4.71 -4.51
N GLU A 211 20.25 -4.36 -3.97
CA GLU A 211 19.54 -5.21 -3.01
C GLU A 211 19.02 -6.51 -3.66
N GLN A 212 19.33 -7.67 -3.07
CA GLN A 212 18.99 -9.00 -3.62
C GLN A 212 18.09 -9.84 -2.69
N ARG A 213 17.25 -9.20 -1.90
CA ARG A 213 16.40 -9.91 -0.92
C ARG A 213 15.46 -10.89 -1.60
N GLU A 214 15.21 -12.02 -0.94
CA GLU A 214 14.35 -13.08 -1.48
C GLU A 214 12.94 -12.56 -1.85
N GLY A 215 12.37 -11.68 -1.02
CA GLY A 215 11.08 -11.04 -1.30
C GLY A 215 11.04 -10.22 -2.60
N LEU A 216 12.19 -9.71 -3.08
CA LEU A 216 12.27 -8.99 -4.36
C LEU A 216 12.21 -9.93 -5.57
N LYS A 217 12.60 -11.20 -5.44
CA LYS A 217 12.59 -12.17 -6.55
C LYS A 217 11.18 -12.41 -7.08
N ALA A 218 10.19 -12.40 -6.20
CA ALA A 218 8.78 -12.59 -6.55
C ALA A 218 8.04 -11.26 -6.79
N ALA A 219 8.70 -10.12 -6.54
CA ALA A 219 8.09 -8.81 -6.61
C ALA A 219 8.00 -8.29 -8.05
N TRP A 220 6.99 -7.48 -8.29
CA TRP A 220 6.70 -6.87 -9.57
C TRP A 220 7.09 -5.39 -9.59
N HIS A 221 7.63 -4.94 -10.72
CA HIS A 221 7.88 -3.54 -11.05
C HIS A 221 7.40 -3.28 -12.49
N PRO A 222 6.81 -2.12 -12.84
CA PRO A 222 6.34 -1.85 -14.20
C PRO A 222 7.37 -2.09 -15.32
N ARG A 223 8.66 -1.82 -15.06
CA ARG A 223 9.80 -2.09 -15.96
C ARG A 223 9.96 -3.56 -16.40
N ILE A 224 9.57 -4.53 -15.57
CA ILE A 224 9.66 -5.96 -15.95
C ILE A 224 8.45 -6.42 -16.79
N GLY A 225 7.53 -5.50 -17.11
CA GLY A 225 6.31 -5.77 -17.86
C GLY A 225 5.17 -6.28 -16.98
N ALA A 226 3.98 -6.45 -17.57
CA ALA A 226 2.76 -6.82 -16.84
C ALA A 226 2.13 -8.13 -17.37
N LYS A 227 2.91 -8.98 -18.04
CA LYS A 227 2.37 -10.20 -18.69
C LYS A 227 1.86 -11.22 -17.67
N ARG A 228 2.63 -11.44 -16.60
CA ARG A 228 2.31 -12.38 -15.51
C ARG A 228 2.92 -11.87 -14.21
N LEU A 229 2.12 -11.86 -13.16
CA LEU A 229 2.49 -11.43 -11.81
C LEU A 229 2.29 -12.61 -10.87
N ASN A 230 3.21 -12.77 -9.91
CA ASN A 230 3.11 -13.81 -8.90
C ASN A 230 2.01 -13.46 -7.88
N PHE A 231 1.34 -14.49 -7.39
CA PHE A 231 0.38 -14.40 -6.30
C PHE A 231 0.72 -15.49 -5.29
N SER A 232 1.24 -15.10 -4.13
CA SER A 232 1.78 -16.03 -3.14
C SER A 232 1.09 -15.91 -1.79
N ARG A 233 1.17 -16.94 -0.96
CA ARG A 233 0.78 -16.84 0.45
C ARG A 233 1.82 -16.06 1.24
N PHE A 234 1.40 -15.01 1.93
CA PHE A 234 2.19 -14.31 2.94
C PHE A 234 1.91 -14.95 4.30
N GLY A 235 2.96 -15.15 5.10
CA GLY A 235 2.85 -15.80 6.41
C GLY A 235 3.28 -17.27 6.43
N ASP A 236 3.59 -17.89 5.28
CA ASP A 236 4.40 -19.12 5.23
C ASP A 236 5.90 -18.76 5.36
N CYS A 237 6.24 -18.01 6.40
CA CYS A 237 7.57 -18.19 6.97
C CYS A 237 7.51 -19.53 7.67
N ARG A 238 8.02 -20.59 7.03
CA ARG A 238 8.67 -21.65 7.81
C ARG A 238 9.76 -20.97 8.62
N VAL A 239 9.41 -20.58 9.83
CA VAL A 239 10.36 -20.34 10.91
C VAL A 239 11.08 -21.66 11.11
N GLY A 240 12.32 -21.75 10.64
CA GLY A 240 13.24 -22.83 10.96
C GLY A 240 13.70 -23.67 9.77
N ALA A 241 14.87 -23.34 9.25
CA ALA A 241 16.04 -24.20 9.49
C ALA A 241 17.25 -23.28 9.63
N ARG A 242 18.06 -23.59 10.64
CA ARG A 242 19.33 -22.94 10.96
C ARG A 242 20.33 -23.09 9.83
#